data_AF-A0A842TGL5-F1
#
_entry.id   AF-A0A842TGL5-F1
#
_cell.length_a   1.000
_cell.length_b   1.000
_cell.length_c   1.000
_cell.angle_alpha   90.00
_cell.angle_beta   90.00
_cell.angle_gamma   90.00
#
_symmetry.space_group_name_H-M   'P 1'
#
loop_
_entity.id
_entity.type
_entity.pdbx_description
1 polymer ?
#
loop_
_entity_poly.entity_id
_entity_poly.type
_entity_poly.pdbx_seq_one_letter_code
_entity_poly.pdbx_strand_id
1 'polypeptide(L)'
;MAFKNRLDAVKELVGHKKLKDAYLEANQITIDHINEIIKKYQDSIDNRRFEGYKKLKKTLKKEESIPKINQKKYRRSLVIRILSGIAIFSFFIGIIFLFKIEWILVLGILVPVILFYITLFLFEEKRVKFQQPEGWILEISKLEDQLSSDFDYVELERENIKLELLNAYRFWIISMKKYGYLVLDD
;
A
#
# COMPACT_ATOMS: atom_id res chain seq x y z
N MET A 1 -7.21 25.51 -7.95
CA MET A 1 -6.53 25.47 -9.27
C MET A 1 -5.12 24.89 -9.18
N ALA A 2 -4.30 25.21 -8.16
CA ALA A 2 -2.92 24.73 -8.06
C ALA A 2 -2.75 23.20 -7.89
N PHE A 3 -3.62 22.53 -7.11
CA PHE A 3 -3.49 21.09 -6.81
C PHE A 3 -3.61 20.21 -8.05
N LYS A 4 -4.65 20.40 -8.86
CA LYS A 4 -4.93 19.59 -10.06
C LYS A 4 -3.81 19.72 -11.10
N ASN A 5 -3.36 20.94 -11.37
CA ASN A 5 -2.28 21.20 -12.32
C ASN A 5 -0.96 20.50 -11.91
N ARG A 6 -0.65 20.48 -10.61
CA ARG A 6 0.54 19.77 -10.10
C ARG A 6 0.38 18.26 -10.15
N LEU A 7 -0.83 17.74 -9.93
CA LEU A 7 -1.13 16.31 -10.09
C LEU A 7 -0.99 15.87 -11.56
N ASP A 8 -1.46 16.70 -12.50
CA ASP A 8 -1.32 16.43 -13.93
C ASP A 8 0.16 16.43 -14.35
N ALA A 9 0.99 17.29 -13.77
CA ALA A 9 2.45 17.24 -13.96
C ALA A 9 3.06 15.92 -13.45
N VAL A 10 2.58 15.36 -12.33
CA VAL A 10 3.00 14.03 -11.86
C VAL A 10 2.62 12.96 -12.89
N LYS A 11 1.40 12.97 -13.42
CA LYS A 11 0.95 12.03 -14.46
C LYS A 11 1.85 12.11 -15.70
N GLU A 12 2.15 13.32 -16.16
CA GLU A 12 3.02 13.57 -17.31
C GLU A 12 4.43 13.02 -17.07
N LEU A 13 5.02 13.27 -15.91
CA LEU A 13 6.34 12.73 -15.53
C LEU A 13 6.34 11.19 -15.50
N VAL A 14 5.26 10.56 -15.02
CA VAL A 14 5.14 9.09 -15.08
C VAL A 14 5.00 8.60 -16.53
N GLY A 15 4.22 9.30 -17.36
CA GLY A 15 4.08 9.00 -18.80
C GLY A 15 5.40 9.07 -19.56
N HIS A 16 6.27 10.01 -19.20
CA HIS A 16 7.63 10.14 -19.73
C HIS A 16 8.67 9.27 -19.01
N LYS A 17 8.25 8.31 -18.18
CA LYS A 17 9.12 7.39 -17.42
C LYS A 17 10.12 8.08 -16.47
N LYS A 18 9.93 9.38 -16.17
CA LYS A 18 10.71 10.13 -15.18
C LYS A 18 10.20 9.85 -13.77
N LEU A 19 10.26 8.57 -13.37
CA LEU A 19 9.67 8.10 -12.11
C LEU A 19 10.26 8.79 -10.88
N LYS A 20 11.56 9.09 -10.87
CA LYS A 20 12.20 9.79 -9.75
C LYS A 20 11.60 11.17 -9.58
N ASP A 21 11.52 11.94 -10.65
CA ASP A 21 11.00 13.30 -10.61
C ASP A 21 9.50 13.30 -10.26
N ALA A 22 8.73 12.38 -10.84
CA ALA A 22 7.32 12.17 -10.49
C ALA A 22 7.14 11.88 -8.99
N TYR A 23 8.00 11.05 -8.41
CA TYR A 23 7.95 10.71 -7.00
C TYR A 23 8.25 11.90 -6.10
N LEU A 24 9.30 12.66 -6.44
CA LEU A 24 9.70 13.83 -5.69
C LEU A 24 8.62 14.92 -5.74
N GLU A 25 8.01 15.13 -6.91
CA GLU A 25 6.92 16.08 -7.06
C GLU A 25 5.68 15.64 -6.26
N ALA A 26 5.27 14.36 -6.33
CA ALA A 26 4.16 13.84 -5.52
C ALA A 26 4.42 13.98 -4.01
N ASN A 27 5.65 13.73 -3.56
CA ASN A 27 6.04 13.92 -2.16
C ASN A 27 6.00 15.40 -1.76
N GLN A 28 6.46 16.31 -2.64
CA GLN A 28 6.42 17.74 -2.38
C GLN A 28 4.98 18.26 -2.31
N ILE A 29 4.10 17.86 -3.24
CA ILE A 29 2.67 18.18 -3.19
C ILE A 29 2.05 17.70 -1.87
N THR A 30 2.43 16.51 -1.39
CA THR A 30 1.94 15.96 -0.12
C THR A 30 2.34 16.83 1.07
N ILE A 31 3.60 17.25 1.12
CA ILE A 31 4.12 18.12 2.18
C ILE A 31 3.42 19.48 2.15
N ASP A 32 3.31 20.09 0.97
CA ASP A 32 2.69 21.40 0.79
C ASP A 32 1.21 21.35 1.20
N HIS A 33 0.49 20.33 0.77
CA HIS A 33 -0.92 20.16 1.06
C HIS A 33 -1.18 19.97 2.56
N ILE A 34 -0.36 19.18 3.26
CA ILE A 34 -0.48 19.00 4.72
C ILE A 34 -0.15 20.30 5.46
N ASN A 35 0.80 21.10 4.95
CA ASN A 35 1.07 22.42 5.53
C ASN A 35 -0.11 23.37 5.35
N GLU A 36 -0.78 23.34 4.20
CA GLU A 36 -2.01 24.10 3.95
C GLU A 36 -3.13 23.70 4.90
N ILE A 37 -3.38 22.39 5.06
CA ILE A 37 -4.37 21.85 6.01
C ILE A 37 -4.05 22.31 7.43
N ILE A 38 -2.81 22.14 7.89
CA ILE A 38 -2.39 22.56 9.23
C ILE A 38 -2.63 24.05 9.45
N LYS A 39 -2.26 24.89 8.47
CA LYS A 39 -2.46 26.34 8.56
C LYS A 39 -3.95 26.70 8.60
N LYS A 40 -4.77 26.02 7.80
CA LYS A 40 -6.22 26.24 7.72
C LYS A 40 -6.95 25.89 9.01
N TYR A 41 -6.54 24.81 9.68
CA TYR A 41 -7.18 24.32 10.90
C TYR A 41 -6.45 24.71 12.19
N GLN A 42 -5.46 25.60 12.11
CA GLN A 42 -4.63 26.03 13.24
C GLN A 42 -5.46 26.63 14.39
N ASP A 43 -6.51 27.37 14.06
CA ASP A 43 -7.38 28.05 15.03
C ASP A 43 -8.71 27.28 15.27
N SER A 44 -8.84 26.06 14.70
CA SER A 44 -10.06 25.27 14.85
C SER A 44 -10.16 24.63 16.24
N ILE A 45 -11.37 24.60 16.79
CA ILE A 45 -11.67 24.11 18.15
C ILE A 45 -11.40 22.59 18.29
N ASP A 46 -11.36 21.82 17.20
CA ASP A 46 -11.15 20.37 17.23
C ASP A 46 -9.66 19.98 17.28
N ASN A 47 -9.08 20.16 18.47
CA ASN A 47 -7.66 19.99 18.78
C ASN A 47 -7.12 18.57 18.46
N ARG A 48 -7.98 17.54 18.42
CA ARG A 48 -7.56 16.15 18.14
C ARG A 48 -7.13 15.95 16.69
N ARG A 49 -7.79 16.61 15.74
CA ARG A 49 -7.56 16.43 14.29
C ARG A 49 -6.31 17.19 13.84
N PHE A 50 -6.14 18.40 14.34
CA PHE A 50 -4.93 19.20 14.15
C PHE A 50 -3.67 18.47 14.63
N GLU A 51 -3.74 17.83 15.79
CA GLU A 51 -2.65 16.99 16.30
C GLU A 51 -2.39 15.76 15.41
N GLY A 52 -3.43 15.19 14.78
CA GLY A 52 -3.30 14.14 13.76
C GLY A 52 -2.45 14.58 12.57
N TYR A 53 -2.77 15.73 11.96
CA TYR A 53 -1.99 16.26 10.83
C TYR A 53 -0.59 16.72 11.24
N LYS A 54 -0.40 17.27 12.44
CA LYS A 54 0.94 17.54 12.99
C LYS A 54 1.76 16.27 13.14
N LYS A 55 1.17 15.19 13.63
CA LYS A 55 1.84 13.88 13.74
C LYS A 55 2.21 13.36 12.36
N LEU A 56 1.32 13.49 11.38
CA LEU A 56 1.58 13.13 9.98
C LEU A 56 2.75 13.95 9.40
N LYS A 57 2.77 15.27 9.63
CA LYS A 57 3.88 16.15 9.24
C LYS A 57 5.22 15.73 9.86
N LYS A 58 5.24 15.32 11.13
CA LYS A 58 6.45 14.81 11.79
C LYS A 58 6.97 13.51 11.17
N THR A 59 6.08 12.69 10.60
CA THR A 59 6.46 11.44 9.92
C THR A 59 6.89 11.63 8.47
N LEU A 60 6.51 12.75 7.84
CA LEU A 60 6.89 13.07 6.46
C LEU A 60 8.31 13.63 6.42
N LYS A 61 9.18 12.91 5.72
CA LYS A 61 10.51 13.40 5.36
C LYS A 61 10.46 13.88 3.92
N LYS A 62 11.18 14.97 3.63
CA LYS A 62 11.48 15.33 2.24
C LYS A 62 12.38 14.22 1.70
N GLU A 63 11.82 13.36 0.87
CA GLU A 63 12.55 12.24 0.29
C GLU A 63 13.39 12.76 -0.88
N GLU A 64 14.62 12.26 -1.00
CA GLU A 64 15.55 12.61 -2.09
C GLU A 64 15.57 11.55 -3.21
N SER A 65 14.96 10.39 -2.96
CA SER A 65 14.90 9.28 -3.90
C SER A 65 13.74 8.35 -3.60
N ILE A 66 13.28 7.61 -4.61
CA ILE A 66 12.26 6.57 -4.44
C ILE A 66 12.81 5.48 -3.50
N PRO A 67 12.10 5.13 -2.41
CA PRO A 67 12.58 4.20 -1.40
C PRO A 67 12.92 2.84 -2.00
N LYS A 68 14.07 2.28 -1.60
CA LYS A 68 14.46 0.93 -1.99
C LYS A 68 13.59 -0.09 -1.23
N ILE A 69 12.74 -0.82 -1.96
CA ILE A 69 11.95 -1.90 -1.37
C ILE A 69 12.90 -3.03 -0.98
N ASN A 70 13.07 -3.28 0.33
CA ASN A 70 13.94 -4.34 0.82
C ASN A 70 13.28 -5.72 0.62
N GLN A 71 13.48 -6.32 -0.56
CA GLN A 71 12.96 -7.65 -0.93
C GLN A 71 13.49 -8.77 -0.02
N LYS A 72 14.65 -8.59 0.63
CA LYS A 72 15.28 -9.59 1.50
C LYS A 72 14.46 -9.87 2.77
N LYS A 73 13.79 -8.85 3.31
CA LYS A 73 12.90 -8.99 4.48
C LYS A 73 11.66 -9.84 4.15
N TYR A 74 11.12 -9.67 2.94
CA TYR A 74 9.95 -10.42 2.49
C TYR A 74 10.27 -11.90 2.20
N ARG A 75 11.40 -12.18 1.52
CA ARG A 75 11.88 -13.56 1.28
C ARG A 75 12.10 -14.33 2.59
N ARG A 76 12.66 -13.68 3.63
CA ARG A 76 12.84 -14.32 4.95
C ARG A 76 11.50 -14.72 5.59
N SER A 77 10.49 -13.85 5.53
CA SER A 77 9.14 -14.14 6.05
C SER A 77 8.48 -15.32 5.33
N LEU A 78 8.66 -15.40 4.00
CA LEU A 78 8.09 -16.46 3.18
C LEU A 78 8.78 -17.82 3.44
N VAL A 79 10.11 -17.84 3.54
CA VAL A 79 10.89 -19.06 3.85
C VAL A 79 10.56 -19.61 5.23
N ILE A 80 10.51 -18.76 6.26
CA ILE A 80 10.15 -19.17 7.64
C ILE A 80 8.75 -19.80 7.66
N ARG A 81 7.82 -19.29 6.86
CA ARG A 81 6.44 -19.81 6.79
C ARG A 81 6.33 -21.13 6.05
N ILE A 82 7.02 -21.29 4.93
CA ILE A 82 7.10 -22.59 4.22
C ILE A 82 7.68 -23.64 5.16
N LEU A 83 8.77 -23.31 5.87
CA LEU A 83 9.37 -24.21 6.86
C LEU A 83 8.42 -24.54 8.00
N SER A 84 7.65 -23.56 8.51
CA SER A 84 6.63 -23.81 9.55
C SER A 84 5.49 -24.71 9.05
N GLY A 85 5.02 -24.52 7.81
CA GLY A 85 3.98 -25.35 7.21
C GLY A 85 4.43 -26.80 7.01
N ILE A 86 5.68 -27.00 6.55
CA ILE A 86 6.28 -28.33 6.42
C ILE A 86 6.41 -29.00 7.80
N ALA A 87 6.85 -28.27 8.83
CA ALA A 87 6.99 -28.81 10.18
C ALA A 87 5.64 -29.28 10.77
N ILE A 88 4.59 -28.48 10.61
CA ILE A 88 3.23 -28.81 11.07
C ILE A 88 2.68 -30.01 10.30
N PHE A 89 2.86 -30.04 8.97
CA PHE A 89 2.44 -31.17 8.14
C PHE A 89 3.12 -32.48 8.56
N SER A 90 4.44 -32.46 8.78
CA SER A 90 5.21 -33.61 9.27
C SER A 90 4.79 -34.06 10.65
N PHE A 91 4.42 -33.13 11.55
CA PHE A 91 3.90 -33.46 12.88
C PHE A 91 2.57 -34.22 12.80
N PHE A 92 1.64 -33.76 11.95
CA PHE A 92 0.37 -34.45 11.75
C PHE A 92 0.55 -35.83 11.13
N ILE A 93 1.41 -35.98 10.12
CA ILE A 93 1.75 -37.29 9.55
C ILE A 93 2.30 -38.25 10.62
N GLY A 94 3.18 -37.77 11.50
CA GLY A 94 3.73 -38.55 12.60
C GLY A 94 2.67 -39.06 13.57
N ILE A 95 1.71 -38.21 13.95
CA ILE A 95 0.59 -38.57 14.83
C ILE A 95 -0.31 -39.63 14.17
N ILE A 96 -0.61 -39.48 12.88
CA ILE A 96 -1.47 -40.41 12.14
C ILE A 96 -0.85 -41.81 12.13
N PHE A 97 0.46 -41.89 11.90
CA PHE A 97 1.19 -43.15 11.88
C PHE A 97 1.28 -43.80 13.28
N LEU A 98 1.47 -43.01 14.33
CA LEU A 98 1.57 -43.50 15.72
C LEU A 98 0.25 -44.03 16.27
N PHE A 99 -0.88 -43.40 15.93
CA PHE A 99 -2.18 -43.69 16.55
C PHE A 99 -3.13 -44.50 15.65
N LYS A 100 -2.69 -44.94 14.46
CA LYS A 100 -3.50 -45.70 13.48
C LYS A 100 -4.90 -45.08 13.27
N ILE A 101 -4.94 -43.76 13.17
CA ILE A 101 -6.19 -43.00 13.05
C ILE A 101 -6.82 -43.30 11.70
N GLU A 102 -8.15 -43.47 11.68
CA GLU A 102 -8.89 -43.67 10.43
C GLU A 102 -8.71 -42.47 9.48
N TRP A 103 -8.48 -42.77 8.20
CA TRP A 103 -8.22 -41.76 7.16
C TRP A 103 -9.32 -40.70 7.04
N ILE A 104 -10.55 -41.01 7.45
CA ILE A 104 -11.67 -40.06 7.47
C ILE A 104 -11.45 -38.94 8.50
N LEU A 105 -10.96 -39.27 9.70
CA LEU A 105 -10.63 -38.28 10.73
C LEU A 105 -9.40 -37.46 10.32
N VAL A 106 -8.45 -38.08 9.62
CA VAL A 106 -7.30 -37.39 9.04
C VAL A 106 -7.74 -36.33 8.03
N LEU A 107 -8.60 -36.69 7.09
CA LEU A 107 -9.11 -35.75 6.09
C LEU A 107 -9.93 -34.63 6.75
N GLY A 108 -10.68 -34.94 7.81
CA GLY A 108 -11.44 -33.96 8.59
C GLY A 108 -10.59 -32.88 9.26
N ILE A 109 -9.34 -33.17 9.62
CA ILE A 109 -8.41 -32.20 10.22
C ILE A 109 -7.51 -31.56 9.16
N LEU A 110 -7.04 -32.33 8.18
CA LEU A 110 -6.08 -31.88 7.18
C LEU A 110 -6.68 -30.82 6.25
N VAL A 111 -7.94 -31.02 5.81
CA VAL A 111 -8.62 -30.11 4.88
C VAL A 111 -8.80 -28.71 5.49
N PRO A 112 -9.33 -28.53 6.73
CA PRO A 112 -9.40 -27.22 7.37
C PRO A 112 -8.05 -26.54 7.57
N VAL A 113 -6.99 -27.30 7.92
CA VAL A 113 -5.65 -26.75 8.11
C VAL A 113 -5.08 -26.23 6.80
N ILE A 114 -5.23 -26.98 5.71
CA ILE A 114 -4.81 -26.55 4.37
C ILE A 114 -5.61 -25.32 3.93
N LEU A 115 -6.93 -25.32 4.11
CA LEU A 115 -7.79 -24.17 3.79
C LEU A 115 -7.41 -22.93 4.60
N PHE A 116 -7.06 -23.08 5.87
CA PHE A 116 -6.57 -22.00 6.73
C PHE A 116 -5.24 -21.43 6.22
N TYR A 117 -4.31 -22.30 5.80
CA TYR A 117 -3.06 -21.86 5.19
C TYR A 117 -3.25 -21.15 3.84
N ILE A 118 -4.14 -21.66 2.98
CA ILE A 118 -4.48 -21.03 1.70
C ILE A 118 -5.14 -19.66 1.94
N THR A 119 -6.07 -19.56 2.89
CA THR A 119 -6.69 -18.27 3.24
C THR A 119 -5.66 -17.30 3.81
N LEU A 120 -4.80 -17.71 4.73
CA LEU A 120 -3.70 -16.86 5.21
C LEU A 120 -2.79 -16.39 4.07
N PHE A 121 -2.46 -17.28 3.13
CA PHE A 121 -1.66 -16.96 1.95
C PHE A 121 -2.36 -15.91 1.05
N LEU A 122 -3.64 -16.09 0.75
CA LEU A 122 -4.45 -15.16 -0.05
C LEU A 122 -4.64 -13.80 0.65
N PHE A 123 -4.88 -13.80 1.96
CA PHE A 123 -5.01 -12.56 2.75
C PHE A 123 -3.69 -11.81 2.84
N GLU A 124 -2.57 -12.51 2.90
CA GLU A 124 -1.26 -11.88 2.98
C GLU A 124 -0.76 -11.37 1.63
N GLU A 125 -1.10 -12.03 0.53
CA GLU A 125 -0.90 -11.49 -0.81
C GLU A 125 -1.58 -10.12 -0.93
N LYS A 126 -2.78 -9.95 -0.35
CA LYS A 126 -3.45 -8.63 -0.28
C LYS A 126 -2.73 -7.64 0.63
N ARG A 127 -2.08 -8.07 1.72
CA ARG A 127 -1.41 -7.17 2.68
C ARG A 127 0.02 -6.77 2.31
N VAL A 128 0.71 -7.55 1.47
CA VAL A 128 2.11 -7.28 1.08
C VAL A 128 2.26 -6.86 -0.40
N LYS A 129 1.16 -6.81 -1.15
CA LYS A 129 1.16 -6.24 -2.48
C LYS A 129 1.33 -4.72 -2.39
N PHE A 130 2.56 -4.27 -2.63
CA PHE A 130 2.70 -3.32 -3.72
C PHE A 130 1.94 -3.92 -4.90
N GLN A 131 0.70 -3.46 -5.11
CA GLN A 131 -0.13 -3.91 -6.21
C GLN A 131 0.69 -3.75 -7.49
N GLN A 132 0.45 -4.62 -8.48
CA GLN A 132 0.96 -4.35 -9.82
C GLN A 132 0.55 -2.93 -10.21
N PRO A 133 1.37 -2.20 -10.99
CA PRO A 133 1.07 -0.81 -11.32
C PRO A 133 -0.36 -0.58 -11.81
N GLU A 134 -0.93 -1.54 -12.55
CA GLU A 134 -2.30 -1.55 -13.06
C GLU A 134 -3.36 -1.47 -11.95
N GLY A 135 -3.13 -2.12 -10.81
CA GLY A 135 -4.05 -2.05 -9.66
C GLY A 135 -4.16 -0.65 -9.08
N TRP A 136 -3.05 0.11 -9.09
CA TRP A 136 -3.05 1.48 -8.63
C TRP A 136 -3.74 2.44 -9.60
N ILE A 137 -3.72 2.16 -10.91
CA ILE A 137 -4.42 2.98 -11.91
C ILE A 137 -5.93 3.00 -11.62
N LEU A 138 -6.51 1.84 -11.26
CA LEU A 138 -7.92 1.74 -10.88
C LEU A 138 -8.23 2.53 -9.60
N GLU A 139 -7.38 2.41 -8.58
CA GLU A 139 -7.55 3.12 -7.31
C GLU A 139 -7.44 4.64 -7.51
N ILE A 140 -6.47 5.10 -8.31
CA ILE A 140 -6.29 6.49 -8.69
C ILE A 140 -7.53 7.01 -9.41
N SER A 141 -8.03 6.30 -10.43
CA SER A 141 -9.23 6.69 -11.17
C SER A 141 -10.43 6.85 -10.25
N LYS A 142 -10.65 5.88 -9.34
CA LYS A 142 -11.75 5.93 -8.38
C LYS A 142 -11.67 7.15 -7.45
N LEU A 143 -10.47 7.46 -6.95
CA LEU A 143 -10.25 8.62 -6.07
C LEU A 143 -10.41 9.94 -6.83
N GLU A 144 -10.01 10.00 -8.10
CA GLU A 144 -10.25 11.15 -8.98
C GLU A 144 -11.74 11.36 -9.25
N ASP A 145 -12.47 10.28 -9.53
CA ASP A 145 -13.93 10.31 -9.74
C ASP A 145 -14.64 10.83 -8.49
N GLN A 146 -14.27 10.33 -7.29
CA GLN A 146 -14.79 10.83 -6.02
C GLN A 146 -14.52 12.32 -5.84
N LEU A 147 -13.30 12.78 -6.12
CA LEU A 147 -12.94 14.19 -6.01
C LEU A 147 -13.71 15.08 -7.01
N SER A 148 -14.05 14.53 -8.17
CA SER A 148 -14.76 15.24 -9.24
C SER A 148 -16.28 15.24 -9.10
N SER A 149 -16.82 14.31 -8.30
CA SER A 149 -18.26 14.21 -8.09
C SER A 149 -18.80 15.42 -7.34
N ASP A 150 -19.99 15.90 -7.75
CA ASP A 150 -20.71 17.01 -7.12
C ASP A 150 -21.31 16.65 -5.74
N PHE A 151 -20.86 15.55 -5.12
CA PHE A 151 -21.23 15.27 -3.75
C PHE A 151 -20.71 16.39 -2.85
N ASP A 152 -21.59 16.87 -1.98
CA ASP A 152 -21.30 17.86 -0.94
C ASP A 152 -20.45 17.19 0.15
N TYR A 153 -19.22 16.86 -0.22
CA TYR A 153 -18.21 16.43 0.72
C TYR A 153 -18.01 17.55 1.72
N VAL A 154 -18.12 17.21 3.00
CA VAL A 154 -17.62 18.10 4.06
C VAL A 154 -16.17 18.40 3.70
N GLU A 155 -15.77 19.66 3.76
CA GLU A 155 -14.48 20.15 3.25
C GLU A 155 -13.28 19.28 3.71
N LEU A 156 -13.35 18.74 4.92
CA LEU A 156 -12.38 17.81 5.51
C LEU A 156 -12.26 16.46 4.75
N GLU A 157 -13.38 15.89 4.33
CA GLU A 157 -13.41 14.64 3.58
C GLU A 157 -12.72 14.81 2.21
N ARG A 158 -12.93 15.97 1.58
CA ARG A 158 -12.23 16.34 0.36
C ARG A 158 -10.71 16.45 0.55
N GLU A 159 -10.25 16.99 1.68
CA GLU A 159 -8.81 17.04 2.01
C GLU A 159 -8.22 15.64 2.25
N ASN A 160 -8.99 14.74 2.87
CA ASN A 160 -8.55 13.34 3.04
C ASN A 160 -8.46 12.60 1.71
N ILE A 161 -9.45 12.76 0.81
CA ILE A 161 -9.42 12.14 -0.52
C ILE A 161 -8.19 12.62 -1.32
N LYS A 162 -7.82 13.91 -1.21
CA LYS A 162 -6.58 14.43 -1.83
C LYS A 162 -5.33 13.76 -1.26
N LEU A 163 -5.25 13.55 0.05
CA LEU A 163 -4.12 12.86 0.67
C LEU A 163 -4.04 11.39 0.27
N GLU A 164 -5.18 10.71 0.18
CA GLU A 164 -5.27 9.33 -0.31
C GLU A 164 -4.83 9.23 -1.76
N LEU A 165 -5.25 10.16 -2.61
CA LEU A 165 -4.85 10.24 -4.00
C LEU A 165 -3.33 10.41 -4.15
N LEU A 166 -2.73 11.36 -3.43
CA LEU A 166 -1.27 11.55 -3.44
C LEU A 166 -0.50 10.31 -2.97
N ASN A 167 -1.03 9.62 -1.98
CA ASN A 167 -0.45 8.37 -1.48
C ASN A 167 -0.55 7.25 -2.52
N ALA A 168 -1.68 7.14 -3.22
CA ALA A 168 -1.87 6.21 -4.33
C ALA A 168 -0.88 6.48 -5.46
N TYR A 169 -0.64 7.74 -5.84
CA TYR A 169 0.41 8.11 -6.79
C TYR A 169 1.81 7.70 -6.35
N ARG A 170 2.17 7.97 -5.08
CA ARG A 170 3.47 7.57 -4.54
C ARG A 170 3.65 6.05 -4.60
N PHE A 171 2.64 5.28 -4.22
CA PHE A 171 2.69 3.82 -4.28
C PHE A 171 2.70 3.28 -5.70
N TRP A 172 1.95 3.89 -6.62
CA TRP A 172 1.99 3.55 -8.03
C TRP A 172 3.40 3.71 -8.60
N ILE A 173 4.06 4.85 -8.34
CA ILE A 173 5.42 5.12 -8.81
C ILE A 173 6.43 4.15 -8.19
N ILE A 174 6.31 3.85 -6.89
CA ILE A 174 7.14 2.84 -6.23
C ILE A 174 6.92 1.45 -6.86
N SER A 175 5.68 1.09 -7.18
CA SER A 175 5.33 -0.14 -7.90
C SER A 175 5.92 -0.16 -9.32
N MET A 176 5.79 0.92 -10.09
CA MET A 176 6.36 1.05 -11.44
C MET A 176 7.87 0.79 -11.42
N LYS A 177 8.59 1.38 -10.45
CA LYS A 177 10.02 1.13 -10.25
C LYS A 177 10.31 -0.33 -9.86
N LYS A 178 9.51 -0.92 -8.97
CA LYS A 178 9.68 -2.30 -8.49
C LYS A 178 9.55 -3.32 -9.61
N TYR A 179 8.54 -3.17 -10.47
CA TYR A 179 8.23 -4.11 -11.53
C TYR A 179 8.96 -3.83 -12.84
N GLY A 180 9.87 -2.84 -12.86
CA GLY A 180 10.72 -2.60 -14.02
C GLY A 180 9.96 -2.06 -15.23
N TYR A 181 8.88 -1.30 -15.02
CA TYR A 181 8.21 -0.56 -16.11
C TYR A 181 9.08 0.61 -16.64
N LEU A 182 10.33 0.70 -16.17
CA LEU A 182 11.39 1.52 -16.71
C LEU A 182 11.97 0.85 -17.95
N VAL A 183 11.88 1.54 -19.09
CA VAL A 183 12.98 1.50 -20.04
C VAL A 183 14.06 2.40 -19.45
N LEU A 184 15.27 1.86 -19.39
CA LEU A 184 16.50 2.52 -18.95
C LEU A 184 16.61 3.90 -19.61
N ASP A 185 16.99 4.91 -18.83
CA ASP A 185 17.86 5.97 -19.32
C ASP A 185 18.95 6.14 -18.27
N ASP A 186 20.19 5.93 -18.72
CA ASP A 186 21.45 6.27 -18.05
C ASP A 186 21.56 7.79 -17.84
#